data_AF-A0AAP3EKM4-F1
#
_entry.id   AF-A0AAP3EKM4-F1
#
_cell.length_a   1.000
_cell.length_b   1.000
_cell.length_c   1.000
_cell.angle_alpha   90.00
_cell.angle_beta   90.00
_cell.angle_gamma   90.00
#
_symmetry.space_group_name_H-M   'P 1'
#
loop_
_entity.id
_entity.type
_entity.pdbx_description
1 polymer ?
#
loop_
_entity_poly.entity_id
_entity_poly.type
_entity_poly.pdbx_seq_one_letter_code
_entity_poly.pdbx_strand_id
1 'polypeptide(L)'
;MLSTTAFAALALQCAASVHPDTAHEVARVESGFNPYAIAEIIPKVERKPGDKGVVSYFPKTKEAALQIVNQIESRNHRYSVGLMQITS
;
A
#
# COMPACT_ATOMS: atom_id res chain seq x y z
N MET A 1 6.07 -11.47 1.50
CA MET A 1 6.06 -10.38 2.50
C MET A 1 7.50 -10.09 2.87
N LEU A 2 7.83 -8.82 3.13
CA LEU A 2 9.14 -8.43 3.64
C LEU A 2 9.28 -8.88 5.09
N SER A 3 10.46 -9.37 5.50
CA SER A 3 10.67 -9.73 6.90
C SER A 3 10.82 -8.48 7.78
N THR A 4 10.45 -8.59 9.05
CA THR A 4 10.55 -7.49 10.02
C THR A 4 12.01 -7.03 10.19
N THR A 5 12.97 -7.95 10.18
CA THR A 5 14.41 -7.65 10.23
C THR A 5 14.88 -6.88 9.01
N ALA A 6 14.47 -7.30 7.80
CA ALA A 6 14.84 -6.60 6.57
C ALA A 6 14.22 -5.19 6.53
N PHE A 7 12.98 -5.05 6.99
CA PHE A 7 12.33 -3.75 7.12
C PHE A 7 13.03 -2.85 8.15
N ALA A 8 13.38 -3.38 9.32
CA ALA A 8 14.09 -2.62 10.36
C ALA A 8 15.46 -2.12 9.88
N ALA A 9 16.22 -2.95 9.15
CA ALA A 9 17.48 -2.55 8.55
C ALA A 9 17.30 -1.37 7.57
N LEU A 10 16.26 -1.43 6.72
CA LEU A 10 15.93 -0.35 5.80
C LEU A 10 15.50 0.92 6.53
N ALA A 11 14.67 0.80 7.58
CA ALA A 11 14.23 1.93 8.39
C ALA A 11 15.40 2.64 9.08
N LEU A 12 16.36 1.89 9.63
CA LEU A 12 17.57 2.46 10.23
C LEU A 12 18.44 3.19 9.22
N GLN A 13 18.49 2.72 7.96
CA GLN A 13 19.30 3.34 6.91
C GLN A 13 18.63 4.57 6.29
N CYS A 14 17.31 4.53 6.08
CA CYS A 14 16.59 5.52 5.28
C CYS A 14 15.73 6.49 6.11
N ALA A 15 15.48 6.17 7.38
CA ALA A 15 14.60 6.95 8.26
C ALA A 15 15.19 7.03 9.67
N ALA A 16 16.50 7.30 9.79
CA ALA A 16 17.22 7.32 11.07
C ALA A 16 16.65 8.31 12.13
N SER A 17 15.86 9.31 11.70
CA SER A 17 15.17 10.24 12.58
C SER A 17 13.79 9.76 13.06
N VAL A 18 13.33 8.59 12.63
CA VAL A 18 12.04 7.99 12.99
C VAL A 18 12.29 6.81 13.91
N HIS A 19 11.54 6.73 15.01
CA HIS A 19 11.65 5.59 15.93
C HIS A 19 11.31 4.27 15.19
N PRO A 20 12.11 3.20 15.32
CA PRO A 20 11.89 1.95 14.60
C PRO A 20 10.49 1.36 14.78
N ASP A 21 9.93 1.43 16.00
CA ASP A 21 8.58 0.94 16.28
C ASP A 21 7.52 1.72 15.50
N THR A 22 7.68 3.03 15.31
CA THR A 22 6.76 3.83 14.51
C THR A 22 6.79 3.37 13.05
N ALA A 23 7.98 3.21 12.46
CA ALA A 23 8.10 2.72 11.10
C ALA A 23 7.52 1.30 10.95
N HIS A 24 7.76 0.44 11.95
CA HIS A 24 7.26 -0.93 11.98
C HIS A 24 5.73 -0.97 12.01
N GLU A 25 5.12 -0.23 12.93
CA GLU A 25 3.67 -0.21 13.11
C GLU A 25 2.96 0.35 11.87
N VAL A 26 3.49 1.41 11.25
CA VAL A 26 2.94 1.92 9.98
C VAL A 26 2.99 0.84 8.91
N ALA A 27 4.15 0.21 8.66
CA ALA A 27 4.24 -0.82 7.62
C ALA A 27 3.37 -2.05 7.89
N ARG A 28 3.20 -2.42 9.18
CA ARG A 28 2.34 -3.52 9.62
C ARG A 28 0.86 -3.22 9.36
N VAL A 29 0.38 -2.06 9.77
CA VAL A 29 -1.02 -1.65 9.63
C VAL A 29 -1.40 -1.41 8.17
N GLU A 30 -0.52 -0.76 7.41
CA GLU A 30 -0.80 -0.32 6.05
C GLU A 30 -0.76 -1.45 5.02
N SER A 31 0.12 -2.45 5.21
CA SER A 31 0.36 -3.47 4.16
C SER A 31 0.56 -4.89 4.69
N GLY A 32 0.66 -5.08 6.01
CA GLY A 32 1.10 -6.35 6.58
C GLY A 32 2.48 -6.77 6.07
N PHE A 33 3.35 -5.80 5.75
CA PHE A 33 4.63 -6.02 5.08
C PHE A 33 4.52 -6.64 3.67
N ASN A 34 3.39 -6.51 2.98
CA ASN A 34 3.31 -6.85 1.57
C ASN A 34 3.82 -5.67 0.71
N PRO A 35 4.98 -5.79 0.04
CA PRO A 35 5.51 -4.70 -0.80
C PRO A 35 4.62 -4.38 -2.01
N TYR A 36 3.65 -5.25 -2.33
CA TYR A 36 2.74 -5.10 -3.45
C TYR A 36 1.31 -4.79 -3.01
N ALA A 37 1.07 -4.42 -1.74
CA ALA A 37 -0.25 -3.98 -1.29
C ALA A 37 -0.71 -2.74 -2.08
N ILE A 38 -1.94 -2.76 -2.57
CA ILE A 38 -2.54 -1.66 -3.33
C ILE A 38 -3.90 -1.33 -2.72
N ALA A 39 -4.19 -0.05 -2.51
CA ALA A 39 -5.53 0.43 -2.19
C ALA A 39 -6.03 1.32 -3.33
N GLU A 40 -7.02 0.84 -4.09
CA GLU A 40 -7.73 1.65 -5.06
C GLU A 40 -8.70 2.59 -4.34
N ILE A 41 -8.68 3.87 -4.70
CA ILE A 41 -9.53 4.92 -4.14
C ILE A 41 -10.68 5.16 -5.12
N ILE A 42 -11.88 4.70 -4.75
CA ILE A 42 -13.07 4.84 -5.58
C ILE A 42 -13.52 6.30 -5.58
N PRO A 43 -13.78 6.93 -6.75
CA PRO A 43 -14.29 8.30 -6.82
C PRO A 43 -15.59 8.48 -6.02
N LYS A 44 -15.76 9.62 -5.34
CA LYS A 44 -16.96 9.87 -4.52
C LYS A 44 -18.27 9.69 -5.28
N VAL A 45 -18.28 10.03 -6.57
CA VAL A 45 -19.45 9.93 -7.47
C VAL A 45 -19.86 8.48 -7.76
N GLU A 46 -18.95 7.52 -7.59
CA GLU A 46 -19.19 6.09 -7.82
C GLU A 46 -19.50 5.32 -6.53
N ARG A 47 -19.36 5.95 -5.36
CA ARG A 47 -19.59 5.32 -4.06
C ARG A 47 -21.08 5.20 -3.78
N LYS A 48 -21.48 4.05 -3.24
CA LYS A 48 -22.81 3.84 -2.66
C LYS A 48 -22.84 4.32 -1.21
N PRO A 49 -24.03 4.65 -0.66
CA PRO A 49 -24.16 4.94 0.76
C PRO A 49 -23.64 3.76 1.62
N GLY A 50 -22.66 4.05 2.48
CA GLY A 50 -22.01 3.05 3.34
C GLY A 50 -20.70 2.46 2.79
N ASP A 51 -20.29 2.80 1.56
CA ASP A 51 -19.01 2.34 1.02
C ASP A 51 -17.82 2.97 1.73
N LYS A 52 -16.82 2.16 2.05
CA LYS A 52 -15.52 2.62 2.57
C LYS A 52 -14.75 3.49 1.56
N GLY A 53 -15.14 3.45 0.28
CA GLY A 53 -14.51 4.21 -0.79
C GLY A 53 -13.13 3.72 -1.18
N VAL A 54 -12.75 2.52 -0.73
CA VAL A 54 -11.47 1.88 -1.01
C VAL A 54 -11.66 0.39 -1.32
N VAL A 55 -10.87 -0.12 -2.27
CA VAL A 55 -10.76 -1.55 -2.56
C VAL A 55 -9.29 -1.96 -2.38
N SER A 56 -9.04 -2.94 -1.51
CA SER A 56 -7.70 -3.40 -1.19
C SER A 56 -7.33 -4.64 -1.99
N TYR A 57 -6.11 -4.65 -2.52
CA TYR A 57 -5.51 -5.75 -3.26
C TYR A 57 -4.19 -6.17 -2.63
N PHE A 58 -3.97 -7.49 -2.52
CA PHE A 58 -2.75 -8.07 -1.95
C PHE A 58 -2.11 -9.08 -2.92
N PRO A 59 -1.68 -8.64 -4.11
CA PRO A 59 -0.98 -9.51 -5.06
C PRO A 59 0.30 -10.11 -4.45
N LYS A 60 0.67 -11.29 -4.95
CA LYS A 60 1.88 -12.01 -4.51
C LYS A 60 3.12 -11.67 -5.35
N THR A 61 2.92 -11.16 -6.57
CA THR A 61 3.99 -10.88 -7.53
C THR A 61 3.89 -9.45 -8.05
N LYS A 62 5.02 -8.93 -8.53
CA LYS A 62 5.10 -7.60 -9.13
C LYS A 62 4.23 -7.51 -10.40
N GLU A 63 4.21 -8.57 -11.20
CA GLU A 63 3.48 -8.62 -12.46
C GLU A 63 1.96 -8.52 -12.21
N ALA A 64 1.45 -9.24 -11.21
CA ALA A 64 0.05 -9.14 -10.81
C ALA A 64 -0.29 -7.75 -10.25
N ALA A 65 0.62 -7.15 -9.48
CA ALA A 65 0.46 -5.79 -8.98
C ALA A 65 0.37 -4.76 -10.11
N LEU A 66 1.25 -4.86 -11.12
CA LEU A 66 1.24 -4.00 -12.30
C LEU A 66 -0.04 -4.16 -13.12
N GLN A 67 -0.55 -5.40 -13.28
CA GLN A 67 -1.83 -5.63 -13.94
C GLN A 67 -2.99 -4.92 -13.22
N ILE A 68 -3.01 -4.97 -11.89
CA ILE A 68 -4.04 -4.29 -11.08
C ILE A 68 -3.91 -2.77 -11.23
N VAL A 69 -2.70 -2.22 -11.11
CA VAL A 69 -2.45 -0.78 -11.28
C VAL A 69 -2.91 -0.30 -12.66
N ASN A 70 -2.54 -0.99 -13.72
CA ASN A 70 -2.97 -0.63 -15.08
C ASN A 70 -4.52 -0.63 -15.21
N GLN A 71 -5.21 -1.55 -14.55
CA GLN A 71 -6.67 -1.58 -14.53
C GLN A 71 -7.26 -0.38 -13.76
N ILE A 72 -6.68 -0.03 -12.62
CA ILE A 72 -7.07 1.15 -11.83
C ILE A 72 -6.88 2.43 -12.65
N GLU A 73 -5.71 2.58 -13.28
CA GLU A 73 -5.40 3.73 -14.14
C GLU A 73 -6.35 3.80 -15.35
N SER A 74 -6.72 2.67 -15.94
CA SER A 74 -7.68 2.62 -17.05
C SER A 74 -9.09 3.11 -16.64
N ARG A 75 -9.44 3.01 -15.35
CA ARG A 75 -10.66 3.57 -14.77
C ARG A 75 -10.49 5.04 -14.35
N ASN A 76 -9.29 5.61 -14.48
CA ASN A 76 -8.93 6.94 -13.98
C ASN A 76 -9.13 7.09 -12.46
N HIS A 77 -8.93 6.00 -11.71
CA HIS A 77 -8.99 5.99 -10.26
C HIS A 77 -7.62 6.29 -9.65
N ARG A 78 -7.61 6.89 -8.45
CA ARG A 78 -6.38 7.04 -7.67
C ARG A 78 -6.09 5.77 -6.88
N TYR A 79 -4.84 5.58 -6.48
CA TYR A 79 -4.47 4.42 -5.69
C TYR A 79 -3.26 4.69 -4.80
N SER A 80 -3.19 3.98 -3.68
CA SER A 80 -2.02 3.93 -2.81
C SER A 80 -1.28 2.61 -2.98
N VAL A 81 0.05 2.62 -2.89
CA VAL A 81 0.88 1.43 -3.10
C VAL A 81 1.95 1.22 -2.03
N GLY A 82 2.34 -0.05 -1.90
CA GLY A 82 3.54 -0.45 -1.18
C GLY A 82 3.38 -0.49 0.33
N LEU A 83 4.52 -0.56 1.02
CA LEU A 83 4.57 -0.86 2.46
C LEU A 83 3.85 0.19 3.32
N MET A 84 3.85 1.45 2.87
CA MET A 84 3.29 2.60 3.60
C MET A 84 2.19 3.32 2.79
N GLN A 85 1.58 2.65 1.81
CA GLN A 85 0.41 3.13 1.07
C GLN A 85 0.56 4.55 0.50
N ILE A 86 1.66 4.80 -0.23
CA ILE A 86 1.92 6.10 -0.87
C ILE A 86 0.99 6.28 -2.07
N THR A 87 0.26 7.39 -2.12
CA THR A 87 -0.77 7.67 -3.13
C THR A 87 -0.19 8.21 -4.44
N SER A 88 -0.82 7.83 -5.57
CA SER A 88 -0.60 8.41 -6.91
C SER A 88 -1.12 9.83 -7.08
#